data_AF-A0AA40HDV5-F1
#
_entry.id   AF-A0AA40HDV5-F1
#
_cell.length_a   1.000
_cell.length_b   1.000
_cell.length_c   1.000
_cell.angle_alpha   90.00
_cell.angle_beta   90.00
_cell.angle_gamma   90.00
#
_symmetry.space_group_name_H-M   'P 1'
#
loop_
_entity.id
_entity.type
_entity.pdbx_description
1 polymer ?
#
loop_
_entity_poly.entity_id
_entity_poly.type
_entity_poly.pdbx_seq_one_letter_code
_entity_poly.pdbx_strand_id
1 'polypeptide(L)' 'MDGPPSSAESTLEKRRVTLQVGGKPVSFLVDTGAAYSVLTEPMGPVTSKKTSVQGATGQISCFPWTSKRTVDLERTR' A
#
# COMPACT_ATOMS: atom_id res chain seq x y z
N MET A 1 28.92 3.79 -13.75
CA MET A 1 28.08 4.99 -13.94
C MET A 1 26.66 4.49 -13.97
N ASP A 2 25.97 4.54 -12.83
CA ASP A 2 24.54 4.25 -12.79
C ASP A 2 23.84 5.26 -13.69
N GLY A 3 23.16 4.76 -14.73
CA GLY A 3 22.43 5.61 -15.66
C GLY A 3 21.37 6.43 -14.93
N PRO A 4 20.91 7.55 -15.51
CA PRO A 4 19.81 8.30 -14.91
C PRO A 4 18.63 7.35 -14.65
N PRO A 5 17.92 7.49 -13.52
CA PRO A 5 16.80 6.62 -13.22
C PRO A 5 15.85 6.62 -14.41
N SER A 6 15.45 5.43 -14.86
CA SER A 6 14.47 5.26 -15.92
C SER A 6 13.30 6.19 -15.62
N SER A 7 12.91 7.04 -16.58
CA SER A 7 11.90 8.09 -16.36
C SER A 7 10.61 7.55 -15.71
N ALA A 8 10.30 6.26 -15.88
CA ALA A 8 9.19 5.58 -15.21
C ALA A 8 9.36 5.50 -13.67
N GLU A 9 10.56 5.21 -13.17
CA GLU A 9 10.87 5.09 -11.73
C GLU A 9 10.70 6.44 -11.01
N SER A 10 11.13 7.53 -11.65
CA SER A 10 10.91 8.90 -11.16
C SER A 10 9.43 9.28 -11.02
N THR A 11 8.56 8.70 -11.87
CA THR A 11 7.12 8.98 -11.83
C THR A 11 6.38 8.16 -10.78
N LEU A 12 6.87 6.97 -10.41
CA LEU A 12 6.30 6.20 -9.31
C LEU A 12 6.60 6.88 -7.98
N GLU A 13 7.83 7.33 -7.78
CA GLU A 13 8.24 8.05 -6.58
C GLU A 13 7.39 9.31 -6.36
N LYS A 14 7.08 10.05 -7.44
CA LYS A 14 6.19 11.23 -7.37
C LYS A 14 4.75 10.89 -6.96
N ARG A 15 4.30 9.64 -7.12
CA ARG A 15 2.94 9.18 -6.81
C ARG A 15 2.84 8.47 -5.45
N ARG A 16 3.88 8.58 -4.62
CA ARG A 16 3.86 8.01 -3.28
C ARG A 16 3.29 9.01 -2.27
N VAL A 17 2.52 8.51 -1.32
CA VAL A 17 2.07 9.27 -0.15
C VAL A 17 2.50 8.54 1.11
N THR A 18 3.03 9.28 2.08
CA THR A 18 3.39 8.72 3.38
C THR A 18 2.28 9.03 4.37
N LEU A 19 1.68 7.98 4.94
CA LEU A 19 0.60 8.10 5.94
C LEU A 19 1.04 7.45 7.24
N GLN A 20 0.55 7.96 8.36
CA GLN A 20 0.75 7.32 9.66
C GLN A 20 -0.29 6.21 9.84
N VAL A 21 0.14 4.96 9.82
CA VAL A 21 -0.71 3.78 9.99
C VAL A 21 -0.36 3.08 11.28
N GLY A 22 -1.28 3.10 12.24
CA GLY A 22 -1.03 2.54 13.58
C GLY A 22 0.16 3.19 14.30
N GLY A 23 0.42 4.47 14.02
CA GLY A 23 1.55 5.23 14.59
C GLY A 23 2.90 5.02 13.91
N LYS A 24 2.95 4.30 12.79
CA LYS A 24 4.16 4.13 11.97
C LYS A 24 4.00 4.76 10.59
N PRO A 25 5.03 5.44 10.06
CA PRO A 25 4.98 6.01 8.73
C PRO A 25 5.08 4.89 7.69
N VAL A 26 4.12 4.86 6.76
CA VAL A 26 4.09 3.91 5.64
C VAL A 26 3.94 4.68 4.34
N SER A 27 4.85 4.41 3.41
CA SER A 27 4.82 5.00 2.08
C SER A 27 4.00 4.12 1.15
N PHE A 28 2.86 4.62 0.69
CA PHE A 28 1.95 3.95 -0.25
C PHE A 28 2.13 4.49 -1.66
N LEU A 29 2.00 3.60 -2.65
CA LEU A 29 1.73 4.02 -4.02
C LEU A 29 0.25 4.39 -4.14
N VAL A 30 -0.07 5.55 -4.73
CA VAL A 30 -1.44 5.93 -5.05
C VAL A 30 -1.92 5.12 -6.26
N ASP A 31 -2.44 3.92 -6.00
CA ASP A 31 -2.96 2.99 -6.99
C ASP A 31 -4.49 3.09 -7.09
N THR A 32 -4.99 3.76 -8.14
CA THR A 32 -6.42 3.90 -8.40
C THR A 32 -7.08 2.61 -8.91
N GLY A 33 -6.29 1.59 -9.29
CA GLY A 33 -6.78 0.29 -9.72
C GLY A 33 -7.05 -0.69 -8.56
N ALA A 34 -6.56 -0.37 -7.36
CA ALA A 34 -6.75 -1.21 -6.18
C ALA A 34 -8.09 -0.91 -5.49
N ALA A 35 -8.90 -1.95 -5.27
CA ALA A 35 -10.17 -1.82 -4.53
C ALA A 35 -9.97 -1.58 -3.02
N TYR A 36 -8.83 -2.02 -2.49
CA TYR A 36 -8.45 -1.86 -1.08
C TYR A 36 -7.00 -1.45 -0.98
N SER A 37 -6.67 -0.64 0.03
CA SER A 37 -5.27 -0.33 0.35
C SER A 37 -4.55 -1.57 0.86
N VAL A 38 -3.29 -1.73 0.48
CA VAL A 38 -2.48 -2.92 0.77
C VAL A 38 -1.30 -2.56 1.65
N LEU A 39 -1.07 -3.38 2.68
CA LEU A 39 0.17 -3.39 3.44
C LEU A 39 0.97 -4.63 3.05
N THR A 40 2.23 -4.44 2.68
CA THR A 40 3.16 -5.55 2.39
C THR A 40 3.65 -6.23 3.67
N GLU A 41 3.58 -5.52 4.80
CA GLU A 41 3.88 -6.03 6.13
C GLU A 41 2.70 -5.77 7.07
N PRO A 42 2.23 -6.74 7.86
CA PRO A 42 0.97 -6.64 8.62
C PRO A 42 1.00 -5.64 9.78
N MET A 43 2.18 -5.10 10.11
CA MET A 43 2.41 -4.12 11.18
C MET A 43 1.69 -4.47 12.49
N GLY A 44 1.78 -5.74 12.90
CA GLY A 44 1.08 -6.31 14.05
C GLY A 44 0.26 -7.56 13.69
N PRO A 45 -0.66 -7.99 14.57
CA PRO A 45 -1.50 -9.17 14.31
C PRO A 45 -2.47 -8.94 13.16
N VAL A 46 -2.74 -10.03 12.44
CA VAL A 46 -3.78 -10.14 11.41
C VAL A 46 -5.01 -10.86 11.96
N THR A 47 -6.14 -10.67 11.31
CA THR A 47 -7.39 -11.35 11.67
C THR A 47 -7.49 -12.70 10.94
N SER A 48 -8.37 -13.58 11.41
CA SER A 48 -8.69 -14.83 10.72
C SER A 48 -9.47 -14.62 9.41
N LYS A 49 -10.04 -13.43 9.19
CA LYS A 49 -10.76 -13.09 7.97
C LYS A 49 -9.77 -12.98 6.81
N LYS A 50 -10.08 -13.60 5.67
CA LYS A 50 -9.31 -13.51 4.43
C LYS A 50 -10.16 -13.00 3.29
N THR A 51 -9.54 -12.40 2.30
CA THR A 51 -10.17 -11.99 1.03
C THR A 51 -9.30 -12.41 -0.14
N SER A 52 -9.95 -12.91 -1.19
CA SER A 52 -9.32 -13.21 -2.48
C SER A 52 -9.08 -11.91 -3.24
N VAL A 53 -7.85 -11.70 -3.68
CA VAL A 53 -7.44 -10.55 -4.50
C VAL A 53 -6.97 -11.09 -5.84
N GLN A 54 -7.54 -10.56 -6.92
CA GLN A 54 -7.08 -10.83 -8.29
C GLN A 54 -6.10 -9.74 -8.70
N GLY A 55 -4.85 -10.11 -8.97
CA GLY A 55 -3.84 -9.19 -9.45
C GLY A 55 -3.99 -8.85 -10.93
N ALA A 56 -3.19 -7.91 -11.42
CA ALA A 56 -3.16 -7.51 -12.83
C ALA A 56 -2.84 -8.67 -13.78
N THR A 57 -2.15 -9.71 -13.30
CA THR A 57 -1.85 -10.94 -14.06
C THR A 57 -3.01 -11.93 -14.14
N GLY A 58 -4.16 -11.61 -13.50
CA GLY A 58 -5.31 -12.51 -13.39
C GLY A 58 -5.17 -13.60 -12.32
N GLN A 59 -4.00 -13.71 -11.67
CA GLN A 59 -3.80 -14.64 -10.56
C GLN A 59 -4.60 -14.22 -9.34
N ILE A 60 -5.28 -15.18 -8.71
CA ILE A 60 -6.07 -14.98 -7.50
C ILE A 60 -5.29 -15.52 -6.31
N SER A 61 -5.12 -14.71 -5.27
CA SER A 61 -4.48 -15.09 -4.01
C SER A 61 -5.29 -14.62 -2.81
N CYS A 62 -5.30 -15.41 -1.73
CA CYS A 62 -6.07 -15.12 -0.52
C CYS A 62 -5.19 -14.49 0.56
N PHE A 63 -5.49 -13.26 0.93
CA PHE A 63 -4.73 -12.52 1.94
C PHE A 63 -5.55 -12.28 3.21
N PRO A 64 -4.94 -12.33 4.41
CA PRO A 64 -5.62 -12.00 5.65
C PRO A 64 -5.81 -10.49 5.80
N TRP A 65 -6.91 -10.09 6.43
CA TRP A 65 -7.13 -8.69 6.81
C TRP A 65 -6.27 -8.34 8.02
N THR A 66 -5.67 -7.16 8.03
CA THR A 66 -5.04 -6.63 9.24
C THR A 66 -6.09 -6.39 10.32
N SER A 67 -5.67 -6.43 11.59
CA SER A 67 -6.49 -5.85 12.66
C SER A 67 -6.71 -4.36 12.41
N LYS A 68 -7.71 -3.76 13.08
CA LYS A 68 -8.03 -2.34 12.94
C LYS A 68 -6.77 -1.48 13.11
N ARG A 69 -6.59 -0.48 12.24
CA ARG A 69 -5.52 0.52 12.30
C ARG A 69 -6.14 1.91 12.24
N THR A 70 -5.54 2.84 12.98
CA THR A 70 -5.80 4.27 12.79
C THR A 70 -4.91 4.75 11.65
N VAL A 71 -5.50 5.46 10.69
CA VAL A 71 -4.76 6.09 9.59
C VAL A 71 -4.93 7.59 9.75
N ASP A 72 -3.81 8.30 9.84
CA ASP A 72 -3.82 9.76 9.74
C ASP A 72 -3.78 10.14 8.27
N LEU A 73 -4.86 10.76 7.80
CA LEU A 73 -4.97 11.26 6.42
C LEU A 73 -4.43 12.69 6.28
N GLU A 74 -3.94 13.25 7.38
CA GLU A 74 -3.63 14.67 7.55
C GLU A 74 -4.87 15.56 7.32
N ARG A 75 -5.03 16.61 8.12
CA ARG A 75 -6.03 17.64 7.84
C ARG A 75 -5.39 18.68 6.95
N THR A 76 -5.70 18.66 5.65
CA THR A 76 -5.37 19.77 4.77
C THR A 76 -6.13 21.02 5.26
N ARG A 77 -5.43 22.14 5.46
CA ARG A 77 -6.02 23.44 5.78
C ARG A 77 -6.65 24.08 4.54
#